data_AF-A0A965K8H1-F1
#
_entry.id   AF-A0A965K8H1-F1
#
_cell.length_a   1.000
_cell.length_b   1.000
_cell.length_c   1.000
_cell.angle_alpha   90.00
_cell.angle_beta   90.00
_cell.angle_gamma   90.00
#
_symmetry.space_group_name_H-M   'P 1'
#
loop_
_entity.id
_entity.type
_entity.pdbx_description
1 polymer ?
#
loop_
_entity_poly.entity_id
_entity_poly.type
_entity_poly.pdbx_seq_one_letter_code
_entity_poly.pdbx_strand_id
1 'polypeptide(L)'
;MLFNSFMVSLIFFIKAKLGLYARKTPAKPWELFNPQGEAVKEYPALWRARAPALPISQIPRDYLSPWLENYAMESGHSPVDEAKAIALGNFRLTSARFMGTSFPPLWNRGFESVAQQHWSKISLPMDDKRVVAQELSRFAWAMVLVRAWILDGDDSHAENFWKLFEDWLDKNQPHLGPQWCSDEEVARRLMTVSFVVQAFRHHPATTEARIIKVARLISVSAQRLQAT
;
A
#
# COMPACT_ATOMS: atom_id res chain seq x y z
N MET A 1 -3.21 33.10 -3.47
CA MET A 1 -3.32 31.64 -3.24
C MET A 1 -4.74 31.09 -3.38
N LEU A 2 -5.79 31.77 -2.89
CA LEU A 2 -7.19 31.27 -2.95
C LEU A 2 -7.75 31.06 -4.38
N PHE A 3 -7.41 31.93 -5.33
CA PHE A 3 -7.88 31.83 -6.72
C PHE A 3 -7.40 30.55 -7.43
N ASN A 4 -6.16 30.12 -7.12
CA ASN A 4 -5.56 28.92 -7.72
C ASN A 4 -6.20 27.64 -7.17
N SER A 5 -6.50 27.60 -5.87
CA SER A 5 -7.18 26.45 -5.24
C SER A 5 -8.62 26.28 -5.73
N PHE A 6 -9.34 27.39 -5.95
CA PHE A 6 -10.69 27.37 -6.49
C PHE A 6 -10.74 26.87 -7.95
N MET A 7 -9.82 27.35 -8.79
CA MET A 7 -9.74 26.96 -10.20
C MET A 7 -9.35 25.47 -10.37
N VAL A 8 -8.40 24.97 -9.57
CA VAL A 8 -8.02 23.54 -9.56
C VAL A 8 -9.21 22.67 -9.15
N SER A 9 -9.96 23.08 -8.12
CA SER A 9 -11.17 22.37 -7.67
C SER A 9 -12.27 22.36 -8.74
N LEU A 10 -12.51 23.49 -9.41
CA LEU A 10 -13.53 23.59 -10.46
C LEU A 10 -13.20 22.71 -11.68
N ILE A 11 -11.95 22.73 -12.14
CA ILE A 11 -11.49 21.88 -13.25
C ILE A 11 -11.65 20.41 -12.90
N PHE A 12 -11.32 20.02 -11.66
CA PHE A 12 -11.53 18.66 -11.18
C PHE A 12 -13.00 18.25 -11.27
N PHE A 13 -13.92 19.06 -10.73
CA PHE A 13 -15.35 18.76 -10.76
C PHE A 13 -15.91 18.65 -12.18
N ILE A 14 -15.50 19.54 -13.09
CA ILE A 14 -15.91 19.49 -14.49
C ILE A 14 -15.42 18.19 -15.15
N LYS A 15 -14.12 17.86 -15.00
CA LYS A 15 -13.54 16.63 -15.56
C LYS A 15 -14.21 15.37 -14.99
N ALA A 16 -14.51 15.37 -13.70
CA ALA A 16 -15.22 14.27 -13.04
C ALA A 16 -16.65 14.10 -13.57
N LYS A 17 -17.42 15.19 -13.68
CA LYS A 17 -18.80 15.19 -14.19
C LYS A 17 -18.87 14.76 -15.66
N LEU A 18 -17.88 15.14 -16.47
CA LEU A 18 -17.75 14.71 -17.86
C LEU A 18 -17.22 13.27 -18.01
N GLY A 19 -16.87 12.60 -16.89
CA GLY A 19 -16.34 11.23 -16.90
C GLY A 19 -14.93 11.09 -17.46
N LEU A 20 -14.18 12.19 -17.60
CA LEU A 20 -12.84 12.18 -18.21
C LEU A 20 -11.85 11.33 -17.40
N TYR A 21 -11.93 11.39 -16.08
CA TYR A 21 -11.09 10.54 -15.22
C TYR A 21 -11.42 9.06 -15.38
N ALA A 22 -12.70 8.67 -15.39
CA ALA A 22 -13.10 7.28 -15.59
C ALA A 22 -12.70 6.74 -16.98
N ARG A 23 -12.61 7.61 -18.00
CA ARG A 23 -12.07 7.24 -19.32
C ARG A 23 -10.56 7.03 -19.30
N LYS A 24 -9.81 7.86 -18.57
CA LYS A 24 -8.35 7.73 -18.41
C LYS A 24 -7.94 6.55 -17.52
N THR A 25 -8.71 6.29 -16.46
CA THR A 25 -8.45 5.26 -15.45
C THR A 25 -9.65 4.32 -15.34
N PRO A 26 -9.96 3.52 -16.38
CA PRO A 26 -11.13 2.66 -16.35
C PRO A 26 -11.02 1.63 -15.24
N ALA A 27 -12.08 1.50 -14.44
CA ALA A 27 -12.19 0.45 -13.45
C ALA A 27 -12.24 -0.92 -14.14
N LYS A 28 -11.28 -1.78 -13.83
CA LYS A 28 -11.11 -3.13 -14.40
C LYS A 28 -10.54 -4.05 -13.31
N PRO A 29 -10.76 -5.37 -13.41
CA PRO A 29 -10.06 -6.33 -12.56
C PRO A 29 -8.54 -6.21 -12.67
N TRP A 30 -7.83 -6.54 -11.59
CA TRP A 30 -6.36 -6.50 -11.52
C TRP A 30 -5.67 -7.26 -12.66
N GLU A 31 -6.26 -8.37 -13.11
CA GLU A 31 -5.72 -9.26 -14.13
C GLU A 31 -5.62 -8.59 -15.51
N LEU A 32 -6.43 -7.57 -15.76
CA LEU A 32 -6.45 -6.85 -17.02
C LEU A 32 -5.40 -5.73 -17.10
N PHE A 33 -4.69 -5.45 -16.00
CA PHE A 33 -3.58 -4.51 -16.01
C PHE A 33 -2.28 -5.26 -16.32
N ASN A 34 -1.72 -5.00 -17.50
CA ASN A 34 -0.42 -5.53 -17.87
C ASN A 34 0.70 -4.59 -17.39
N PRO A 35 1.61 -5.01 -16.50
CA PRO A 35 2.80 -4.23 -16.19
C PRO A 35 3.66 -4.05 -17.46
N GLN A 36 3.78 -2.82 -17.95
CA GLN A 36 4.78 -2.40 -18.94
C GLN A 36 4.77 -3.08 -20.33
N GLY A 37 3.69 -3.75 -20.72
CA GLY A 37 3.56 -4.31 -22.08
C GLY A 37 4.44 -5.55 -22.35
N GLU A 38 5.25 -5.97 -21.38
CA GLU A 38 5.98 -7.23 -21.41
C GLU A 38 5.00 -8.41 -21.20
N ALA A 39 5.40 -9.62 -21.59
CA ALA A 39 4.63 -10.80 -21.23
C ALA A 39 4.67 -10.92 -19.70
N VAL A 40 3.51 -10.80 -19.03
CA VAL A 40 3.34 -10.87 -17.55
C VAL A 40 4.17 -11.98 -16.89
N LYS A 41 4.41 -13.08 -17.61
CA LYS A 41 5.19 -14.24 -17.17
C LYS A 41 6.68 -13.98 -17.01
N GLU A 42 7.28 -13.07 -17.78
CA GLU A 42 8.72 -12.79 -17.75
C GLU A 42 9.09 -11.70 -16.73
N TYR A 43 8.12 -10.88 -16.32
CA TYR A 43 8.34 -9.74 -15.44
C TYR A 43 9.06 -10.09 -14.12
N PRO A 44 8.74 -11.19 -13.40
CA PRO A 44 9.44 -11.51 -12.15
C PRO A 44 10.95 -11.71 -12.33
N ALA A 45 11.35 -12.45 -13.36
CA ALA A 45 12.76 -12.68 -13.68
C ALA A 45 13.45 -11.36 -14.07
N LEU A 46 12.78 -10.55 -14.89
CA LEU A 46 13.28 -9.23 -15.30
C LEU A 46 13.44 -8.28 -14.11
N TRP A 47 12.48 -8.24 -13.18
CA TRP A 47 12.59 -7.44 -11.95
C TRP A 47 13.74 -7.91 -11.06
N ARG A 48 13.93 -9.22 -10.91
CA ARG A 48 15.07 -9.77 -10.16
C ARG A 48 16.41 -9.39 -10.80
N ALA A 49 16.50 -9.41 -12.12
CA ALA A 49 17.72 -9.13 -12.87
C ALA A 49 18.04 -7.64 -13.03
N ARG A 50 17.01 -6.79 -13.24
CA ARG A 50 17.18 -5.38 -13.65
C ARG A 50 16.84 -4.36 -12.59
N ALA A 51 15.91 -4.66 -11.68
CA ALA A 51 15.55 -3.68 -10.66
C ALA A 51 16.71 -3.54 -9.66
N PRO A 52 17.17 -2.31 -9.36
CA PRO A 52 18.25 -2.13 -8.42
C PRO A 52 17.87 -2.70 -7.06
N ALA A 53 18.75 -3.51 -6.47
CA ALA A 53 18.61 -3.92 -5.09
C ALA A 53 18.86 -2.71 -4.17
N LEU A 54 17.87 -2.34 -3.35
CA LEU A 54 18.02 -1.25 -2.39
C LEU A 54 18.90 -1.69 -1.22
N PRO A 55 19.55 -0.78 -0.47
CA PRO A 55 20.41 -1.15 0.65
C PRO A 55 19.75 -2.10 1.66
N ILE A 56 18.45 -1.93 1.92
CA ILE A 56 17.68 -2.81 2.82
C ILE A 56 17.66 -4.29 2.39
N SER A 57 17.87 -4.58 1.10
CA SER A 57 17.93 -5.94 0.55
C SER A 57 19.34 -6.53 0.52
N GLN A 58 20.36 -5.70 0.74
CA GLN A 58 21.77 -6.05 0.60
C GLN A 58 22.49 -6.14 1.94
N ILE A 59 22.05 -5.34 2.92
CA ILE A 59 22.66 -5.30 4.23
C ILE A 59 22.17 -6.51 5.05
N PRO A 60 23.08 -7.32 5.61
CA PRO A 60 22.72 -8.45 6.44
C PRO A 60 21.85 -8.06 7.64
N ARG A 61 20.93 -8.94 8.02
CA ARG A 61 19.98 -8.72 9.10
C ARG A 61 20.67 -8.46 10.44
N ASP A 62 21.67 -9.28 10.76
CA ASP A 62 22.53 -9.22 11.93
C ASP A 62 23.34 -7.92 12.03
N TYR A 63 23.62 -7.27 10.89
CA TYR A 63 24.20 -5.92 10.89
C TYR A 63 23.18 -4.84 11.28
N LEU A 64 21.91 -4.99 10.87
CA LEU A 64 20.85 -4.00 11.13
C LEU A 64 20.21 -4.18 12.51
N SER A 65 20.14 -5.40 13.04
CA SER A 65 19.40 -5.70 14.27
C SER A 65 19.86 -4.89 15.48
N PRO A 66 21.16 -4.65 15.76
CA PRO A 66 21.57 -3.87 16.94
C PRO A 66 21.09 -2.42 16.89
N TRP A 67 21.02 -1.82 15.70
CA TRP A 67 20.52 -0.45 15.52
C TRP A 67 19.02 -0.37 15.77
N LEU A 68 18.27 -1.39 15.36
CA LEU A 68 16.84 -1.47 15.61
C LEU A 68 16.52 -1.80 17.06
N GLU A 69 17.34 -2.62 17.72
CA GLU A 69 17.24 -2.88 19.17
C GLU A 69 17.47 -1.60 19.96
N ASN A 70 18.52 -0.84 19.63
CA ASN A 70 18.78 0.44 20.28
C ASN A 70 17.64 1.43 20.08
N TYR A 71 17.13 1.56 18.85
CA TYR A 71 15.94 2.37 18.56
C TYR A 71 14.72 1.92 19.38
N ALA A 72 14.46 0.61 19.47
CA ALA A 72 13.33 0.07 20.21
C ALA A 72 13.44 0.37 21.71
N MET A 73 14.65 0.27 22.28
CA MET A 73 14.92 0.63 23.67
C MET A 73 14.73 2.13 23.92
N GLU A 74 15.32 2.99 23.08
CA GLU A 74 15.23 4.46 23.23
C GLU A 74 13.81 5.00 23.05
N SER A 75 13.07 4.44 22.08
CA SER A 75 11.70 4.87 21.79
C SER A 75 10.64 4.22 22.68
N GLY A 76 10.99 3.16 23.41
CA GLY A 76 10.04 2.30 24.11
C GLY A 76 9.06 1.57 23.17
N HIS A 77 9.35 1.53 21.86
CA HIS A 77 8.50 0.94 20.84
C HIS A 77 9.17 -0.29 20.21
N SER A 78 8.78 -1.48 20.68
CA SER A 78 9.22 -2.76 20.14
C SER A 78 8.51 -3.08 18.82
N PRO A 79 9.22 -3.17 17.67
CA PRO A 79 8.61 -3.57 16.40
C PRO A 79 8.04 -5.00 16.45
N VAL A 80 8.68 -5.89 17.22
CA VAL A 80 8.23 -7.27 17.40
C VAL A 80 6.88 -7.32 18.12
N ASP A 81 6.69 -6.52 19.18
CA ASP A 81 5.41 -6.50 19.89
C ASP A 81 4.31 -5.81 19.10
N GLU A 82 4.65 -4.79 18.30
CA GLU A 82 3.69 -4.19 17.37
C GLU A 82 3.33 -5.16 16.23
N ALA A 83 4.27 -5.97 15.73
CA ALA A 83 3.97 -7.02 14.76
C ALA A 83 3.02 -8.09 15.34
N LYS A 84 3.20 -8.49 16.62
CA LYS A 84 2.25 -9.35 17.32
C LYS A 84 0.87 -8.69 17.43
N ALA A 85 0.81 -7.39 17.73
CA ALA A 85 -0.45 -6.65 17.78
C ALA A 85 -1.15 -6.63 16.42
N ILE A 86 -0.40 -6.44 15.33
CA ILE A 86 -0.91 -6.53 13.94
C ILE A 86 -1.51 -7.90 13.67
N ALA A 87 -0.82 -8.98 14.03
CA ALA A 87 -1.32 -10.36 13.87
C ALA A 87 -2.62 -10.62 14.65
N LEU A 88 -2.86 -9.88 15.74
CA LEU A 88 -4.10 -9.87 16.51
C LEU A 88 -5.16 -8.88 15.98
N GLY A 89 -4.91 -8.22 14.85
CA GLY A 89 -5.83 -7.28 14.20
C GLY A 89 -5.81 -5.85 14.75
N ASN A 90 -4.77 -5.50 15.52
CA ASN A 90 -4.56 -4.17 16.08
C ASN A 90 -3.49 -3.41 15.30
N PHE A 91 -3.89 -2.35 14.60
CA PHE A 91 -3.00 -1.55 13.75
C PHE A 91 -2.77 -0.17 14.35
N ARG A 92 -1.52 0.30 14.37
CA ARG A 92 -1.19 1.66 14.77
C ARG A 92 -1.41 2.64 13.61
N LEU A 93 -2.16 3.71 13.86
CA LEU A 93 -2.39 4.83 12.95
C LEU A 93 -1.33 5.93 13.13
N THR A 94 -1.26 6.91 12.22
CA THR A 94 -0.29 8.04 12.33
C THR A 94 -0.44 8.78 13.65
N SER A 95 -1.66 8.91 14.16
CA SER A 95 -1.97 9.59 15.42
C SER A 95 -1.51 8.84 16.67
N ALA A 96 -0.72 7.77 16.51
CA ALA A 96 -0.37 6.79 17.55
C ALA A 96 -1.57 6.06 18.18
N ARG A 97 -2.79 6.28 17.67
CA ARG A 97 -3.99 5.52 18.06
C ARG A 97 -3.90 4.11 17.49
N PHE A 98 -4.11 3.11 18.33
CA PHE A 98 -4.37 1.75 17.87
C PHE A 98 -5.83 1.59 17.44
N MET A 99 -6.03 0.92 16.33
CA MET A 99 -7.35 0.52 15.88
C MET A 99 -7.47 -1.00 15.86
N GLY A 100 -8.40 -1.50 16.69
CA GLY A 100 -8.90 -2.85 16.59
C GLY A 100 -9.78 -3.00 15.35
N THR A 101 -9.38 -3.89 14.45
CA THR A 101 -10.14 -4.22 13.25
C THR A 101 -10.45 -5.71 13.25
N SER A 102 -9.56 -6.49 12.64
CA SER A 102 -9.53 -7.92 12.44
C SER A 102 -8.21 -8.22 11.72
N PHE A 103 -7.89 -9.50 11.48
CA PHE A 103 -6.74 -9.87 10.66
C PHE A 103 -7.17 -10.88 9.59
N PRO A 104 -7.40 -10.46 8.32
CA PRO A 104 -7.18 -9.12 7.74
C PRO A 104 -8.15 -8.03 8.21
N PRO A 105 -7.81 -6.73 8.09
CA PRO A 105 -8.66 -5.62 8.52
C PRO A 105 -9.81 -5.37 7.53
N LEU A 106 -10.90 -4.76 8.02
CA LEU A 106 -11.99 -4.29 7.17
C LEU A 106 -11.59 -3.01 6.42
N TRP A 107 -10.93 -3.15 5.26
CA TRP A 107 -10.34 -2.03 4.49
C TRP A 107 -11.32 -0.91 4.12
N ASN A 108 -12.59 -1.25 3.90
CA ASN A 108 -13.64 -0.32 3.48
C ASN A 108 -14.62 0.02 4.61
N ARG A 109 -14.22 -0.17 5.88
CA ARG A 109 -15.08 0.10 7.05
C ARG A 109 -15.63 1.53 7.01
N GLY A 110 -16.95 1.65 6.92
CA GLY A 110 -17.65 2.93 6.84
C GLY A 110 -17.79 3.53 5.44
N PHE A 111 -17.31 2.83 4.41
CA PHE A 111 -17.37 3.21 2.99
C PHE A 111 -17.88 2.08 2.09
N GLU A 112 -18.55 1.08 2.66
CA GLU A 112 -19.03 -0.10 1.94
C GLU A 112 -19.94 0.26 0.77
N SER A 113 -20.80 1.27 0.95
CA SER A 113 -21.74 1.75 -0.08
C SER A 113 -21.07 2.45 -1.27
N VAL A 114 -19.83 2.90 -1.13
CA VAL A 114 -19.07 3.59 -2.19
C VAL A 114 -17.86 2.77 -2.68
N ALA A 115 -17.61 1.59 -2.11
CA ALA A 115 -16.45 0.76 -2.43
C ALA A 115 -16.39 0.32 -3.91
N GLN A 116 -17.54 0.21 -4.57
CA GLN A 116 -17.66 -0.15 -5.99
C GLN A 116 -17.83 1.06 -6.92
N GLN A 117 -17.74 2.28 -6.40
CA GLN A 117 -17.84 3.48 -7.22
C GLN A 117 -16.46 3.91 -7.72
N HIS A 118 -16.39 4.45 -8.93
CA HIS A 118 -15.15 5.03 -9.44
C HIS A 118 -14.72 6.20 -8.56
N TRP A 119 -13.44 6.25 -8.18
CA TRP A 119 -12.88 7.23 -7.24
C TRP A 119 -13.26 8.69 -7.55
N SER A 120 -13.36 9.04 -8.84
CA SER A 120 -13.67 10.40 -9.28
C SER A 120 -15.14 10.81 -9.04
N LYS A 121 -15.99 9.87 -8.66
CA LYS A 121 -17.41 10.09 -8.35
C LYS A 121 -17.70 10.08 -6.86
N ILE A 122 -16.71 9.74 -6.04
CA ILE A 122 -16.86 9.63 -4.60
C ILE A 122 -16.55 10.99 -3.97
N SER A 123 -17.50 11.50 -3.19
CA SER A 123 -17.25 12.61 -2.26
C SER A 123 -16.99 12.02 -0.88
N LEU A 124 -15.75 12.08 -0.41
CA LEU A 124 -15.39 11.58 0.92
C LEU A 124 -15.57 12.68 1.97
N PRO A 125 -16.27 12.40 3.08
CA PRO A 125 -16.32 13.32 4.21
C PRO A 125 -14.90 13.54 4.77
N MET A 126 -14.67 14.73 5.33
CA MET A 126 -13.46 15.04 6.09
C MET A 126 -13.64 14.58 7.53
N ASP A 127 -13.66 13.27 7.74
CA ASP A 127 -13.87 12.65 9.05
C ASP A 127 -12.82 11.59 9.40
N ASP A 128 -12.87 11.12 10.64
CA ASP A 128 -11.98 10.08 11.17
C ASP A 128 -12.03 8.77 10.37
N LYS A 129 -13.20 8.42 9.81
CA LYS A 129 -13.37 7.16 9.06
C LYS A 129 -12.52 7.20 7.80
N ARG A 130 -12.54 8.32 7.09
CA ARG A 130 -11.69 8.53 5.90
C ARG A 130 -10.22 8.37 6.25
N VAL A 131 -9.77 9.07 7.29
CA VAL A 131 -8.36 9.03 7.74
C VAL A 131 -7.94 7.59 8.00
N VAL A 132 -8.74 6.86 8.79
CA VAL A 132 -8.49 5.46 9.12
C VAL A 132 -8.39 4.58 7.88
N ALA A 133 -9.40 4.64 7.00
CA ALA A 133 -9.47 3.77 5.83
C ALA A 133 -8.26 4.00 4.90
N GLN A 134 -7.87 5.26 4.71
CA GLN A 134 -6.74 5.67 3.89
C GLN A 134 -5.40 5.31 4.55
N GLU A 135 -5.25 5.52 5.85
CA GLU A 135 -4.03 5.22 6.60
C GLU A 135 -3.72 3.72 6.71
N LEU A 136 -4.75 2.87 6.82
CA LEU A 136 -4.56 1.42 6.74
C LEU A 136 -4.07 1.00 5.35
N SER A 137 -4.59 1.65 4.32
CA SER A 137 -4.31 1.34 2.91
C SER A 137 -3.03 1.96 2.36
N ARG A 138 -2.27 2.73 3.13
CA ARG A 138 -0.89 3.17 2.76
C ARG A 138 0.19 2.21 3.26
N PHE A 139 -0.18 1.12 3.94
CA PHE A 139 0.73 0.03 4.34
C PHE A 139 1.86 0.43 5.31
N ALA A 140 1.70 1.50 6.08
CA ALA A 140 2.74 1.91 7.03
C ALA A 140 3.10 0.80 8.04
N TRP A 141 2.11 -0.02 8.42
CA TRP A 141 2.27 -1.22 9.25
C TRP A 141 3.22 -2.27 8.64
N ALA A 142 3.39 -2.31 7.32
CA ALA A 142 4.28 -3.28 6.67
C ALA A 142 5.76 -2.96 6.93
N MET A 143 6.10 -1.69 7.18
CA MET A 143 7.45 -1.32 7.63
C MET A 143 7.75 -1.82 9.05
N VAL A 144 6.72 -1.98 9.89
CA VAL A 144 6.86 -2.59 11.21
C VAL A 144 7.20 -4.07 11.08
N LEU A 145 6.51 -4.80 10.19
CA LEU A 145 6.79 -6.21 9.91
C LEU A 145 8.22 -6.41 9.40
N VAL A 146 8.72 -5.53 8.53
CA VAL A 146 10.13 -5.55 8.10
C VAL A 146 11.08 -5.40 9.28
N ARG A 147 10.83 -4.42 10.17
CA ARG A 147 11.68 -4.18 11.34
C ARG A 147 11.63 -5.35 12.33
N ALA A 148 10.45 -5.93 12.56
CA ALA A 148 10.28 -7.10 13.40
C ALA A 148 11.07 -8.30 12.85
N TRP A 149 10.92 -8.57 11.56
CA TRP A 149 11.70 -9.60 10.85
C TRP A 149 13.21 -9.37 10.97
N ILE A 150 13.67 -8.12 10.92
CA ILE A 150 15.09 -7.84 11.09
C ILE A 150 15.56 -8.20 12.51
N LEU A 151 14.72 -7.98 13.52
CA LEU A 151 15.06 -8.25 14.92
C LEU A 151 15.08 -9.75 15.23
N ASP A 152 13.97 -10.45 14.97
CA ASP A 152 13.79 -11.83 15.42
C ASP A 152 14.00 -12.89 14.33
N GLY A 153 13.99 -12.50 13.06
CA GLY A 153 14.11 -13.41 11.92
C GLY A 153 12.90 -14.32 11.69
N ASP A 154 11.74 -14.06 12.32
CA ASP A 154 10.54 -14.88 12.13
C ASP A 154 9.90 -14.64 10.76
N ASP A 155 9.88 -15.69 9.93
CA ASP A 155 9.29 -15.68 8.58
C ASP A 155 7.80 -15.29 8.58
N SER A 156 7.11 -15.42 9.72
CA SER A 156 5.70 -15.01 9.88
C SER A 156 5.48 -13.53 9.56
N HIS A 157 6.47 -12.66 9.76
CA HIS A 157 6.37 -11.24 9.43
C HIS A 157 6.25 -11.00 7.92
N ALA A 158 7.04 -11.72 7.12
CA ALA A 158 6.98 -11.64 5.66
C ALA A 158 5.67 -12.25 5.14
N GLU A 159 5.25 -13.39 5.68
CA GLU A 159 3.97 -14.01 5.29
C GLU A 159 2.75 -13.16 5.68
N ASN A 160 2.77 -12.52 6.85
CA ASN A 160 1.72 -11.60 7.27
C ASN A 160 1.63 -10.38 6.37
N PHE A 161 2.76 -9.82 5.92
CA PHE A 161 2.76 -8.76 4.91
C PHE A 161 2.04 -9.21 3.64
N TRP A 162 2.43 -10.35 3.09
CA TRP A 162 1.84 -10.82 1.85
C TRP A 162 0.37 -11.17 1.99
N LYS A 163 -0.03 -11.84 3.08
CA LYS A 163 -1.44 -12.14 3.37
C LYS A 163 -2.31 -10.88 3.38
N LEU A 164 -1.85 -9.84 4.08
CA LEU A 164 -2.56 -8.57 4.15
C LEU A 164 -2.54 -7.81 2.81
N PHE A 165 -1.42 -7.87 2.07
CA PHE A 165 -1.31 -7.26 0.75
C PHE A 165 -2.27 -7.91 -0.25
N GLU A 166 -2.33 -9.23 -0.27
CA GLU A 166 -3.21 -9.99 -1.17
C GLU A 166 -4.68 -9.76 -0.83
N ASP A 167 -5.06 -9.80 0.45
CA ASP A 167 -6.41 -9.46 0.88
C ASP A 167 -6.79 -8.00 0.53
N TRP A 168 -5.86 -7.06 0.65
CA TRP A 168 -6.10 -5.68 0.22
C TRP A 168 -6.40 -5.59 -1.28
N LEU A 169 -5.65 -6.29 -2.14
CA LEU A 169 -5.91 -6.29 -3.58
C LEU A 169 -7.30 -6.87 -3.90
N ASP A 170 -7.67 -7.97 -3.25
CA ASP A 170 -8.96 -8.62 -3.47
C ASP A 170 -10.12 -7.70 -3.11
N LYS A 171 -9.99 -6.95 -2.01
CA LYS A 171 -11.04 -6.05 -1.49
C LYS A 171 -11.01 -4.64 -2.09
N ASN A 172 -9.96 -4.25 -2.79
CA ASN A 172 -9.78 -2.90 -3.33
C ASN A 172 -9.42 -2.97 -4.81
N GLN A 173 -10.44 -3.11 -5.65
CA GLN A 173 -10.27 -3.17 -7.10
C GLN A 173 -9.72 -1.85 -7.66
N PRO A 174 -8.94 -1.90 -8.75
CA PRO A 174 -8.36 -0.72 -9.40
C PRO A 174 -9.38 0.40 -9.64
N HIS A 175 -9.04 1.60 -9.16
CA HIS A 175 -9.83 2.82 -9.36
C HIS A 175 -11.23 2.81 -8.74
N LEU A 176 -11.57 1.81 -7.90
CA LEU A 176 -12.85 1.69 -7.21
C LEU A 176 -12.70 1.91 -5.70
N GLY A 177 -13.55 2.76 -5.14
CA GLY A 177 -13.65 2.99 -3.71
C GLY A 177 -12.75 4.11 -3.16
N PRO A 178 -12.84 4.34 -1.84
CA PRO A 178 -12.20 5.48 -1.15
C PRO A 178 -10.67 5.48 -1.22
N GLN A 179 -10.07 4.30 -1.41
CA GLN A 179 -8.62 4.09 -1.38
C GLN A 179 -7.86 4.67 -2.56
N TRP A 180 -8.58 5.17 -3.57
CA TRP A 180 -8.04 5.78 -4.80
C TRP A 180 -8.36 7.27 -4.94
N CYS A 181 -9.08 7.84 -3.97
CA CYS A 181 -9.52 9.23 -4.03
C CYS A 181 -8.41 10.25 -3.75
N SER A 182 -7.35 9.85 -3.03
CA SER A 182 -6.22 10.73 -2.69
C SER A 182 -4.96 10.32 -3.45
N ASP A 183 -4.39 11.25 -4.22
CA ASP A 183 -3.14 11.03 -4.95
C ASP A 183 -1.96 10.83 -3.97
N GLU A 184 -1.96 11.55 -2.86
CA GLU A 184 -0.95 11.42 -1.80
C GLU A 184 -0.94 10.01 -1.21
N GLU A 185 -2.13 9.43 -0.97
CA GLU A 185 -2.23 8.08 -0.39
C GLU A 185 -1.83 7.00 -1.40
N VAL A 186 -2.16 7.20 -2.68
CA VAL A 186 -1.70 6.31 -3.75
C VAL A 186 -0.18 6.36 -3.88
N ALA A 187 0.42 7.55 -3.82
CA ALA A 187 1.86 7.72 -3.88
C ALA A 187 2.56 7.12 -2.66
N ARG A 188 2.03 7.33 -1.44
CA ARG A 188 2.54 6.70 -0.21
C ARG A 188 2.50 5.18 -0.28
N ARG A 189 1.36 4.59 -0.68
CA ARG A 189 1.21 3.15 -0.88
C ARG A 189 2.27 2.62 -1.83
N LEU A 190 2.46 3.29 -2.97
CA LEU A 190 3.46 2.92 -3.97
C LEU A 190 4.87 2.88 -3.37
N MET A 191 5.27 3.93 -2.66
CA MET A 191 6.58 4.01 -2.01
C MET A 191 6.75 2.91 -0.95
N THR A 192 5.77 2.74 -0.07
CA THR A 192 5.84 1.77 1.03
C THR A 192 5.88 0.33 0.53
N VAL A 193 5.01 -0.06 -0.41
CA VAL A 193 5.04 -1.42 -0.97
C VAL A 193 6.34 -1.67 -1.73
N SER A 194 6.83 -0.69 -2.49
CA SER A 194 8.12 -0.83 -3.19
C SER A 194 9.29 -1.05 -2.22
N PHE A 195 9.30 -0.33 -1.09
CA PHE A 195 10.31 -0.52 -0.05
C PHE A 195 10.21 -1.90 0.61
N VAL A 196 9.01 -2.33 1.01
CA VAL A 196 8.81 -3.60 1.73
C VAL A 196 9.14 -4.81 0.85
N VAL A 197 8.77 -4.77 -0.43
CA VAL A 197 9.13 -5.83 -1.39
C VAL A 197 10.64 -5.90 -1.60
N GLN A 198 11.34 -4.77 -1.51
CA GLN A 198 12.80 -4.76 -1.52
C GLN A 198 13.37 -5.36 -0.22
N ALA A 199 12.84 -5.01 0.95
CA ALA A 199 13.28 -5.62 2.21
C ALA A 199 13.11 -7.15 2.21
N PHE A 200 12.01 -7.66 1.66
CA PHE A 200 11.76 -9.08 1.49
C PHE A 200 12.23 -9.64 0.14
N ARG A 201 13.10 -8.95 -0.61
CA ARG A 201 13.49 -9.31 -1.99
C ARG A 201 13.96 -10.75 -2.13
N HIS A 202 14.73 -11.23 -1.16
CA HIS A 202 15.33 -12.57 -1.16
C HIS A 202 14.55 -13.58 -0.31
N HIS A 203 13.48 -13.15 0.37
CA HIS A 203 12.68 -14.02 1.22
C HIS A 203 11.85 -15.01 0.37
N PRO A 204 11.73 -16.30 0.76
CA PRO A 204 10.95 -17.30 0.02
C PRO A 204 9.48 -16.90 -0.20
N ALA A 205 8.90 -16.18 0.74
CA ALA A 205 7.55 -15.62 0.64
C ALA A 205 7.35 -14.66 -0.56
N THR A 206 8.42 -14.06 -1.09
CA THR A 206 8.37 -13.14 -2.25
C THR A 206 8.39 -13.92 -3.56
N THR A 207 7.29 -14.64 -3.81
CA THR A 207 7.10 -15.49 -4.98
C THR A 207 6.94 -14.69 -6.26
N GLU A 208 7.14 -15.33 -7.41
CA GLU A 208 6.93 -14.72 -8.74
C GLU A 208 5.50 -14.19 -8.92
N ALA A 209 4.50 -14.93 -8.45
CA ALA A 209 3.10 -14.51 -8.50
C ALA A 209 2.86 -13.23 -7.67
N ARG A 210 3.49 -13.14 -6.49
CA ARG A 210 3.43 -11.96 -5.62
C ARG A 210 4.16 -10.75 -6.24
N ILE A 211 5.26 -10.96 -6.96
CA ILE A 211 5.93 -9.91 -7.75
C ILE A 211 5.02 -9.38 -8.87
N ILE A 212 4.27 -10.25 -9.56
CA ILE A 212 3.29 -9.82 -10.57
C ILE A 212 2.20 -8.93 -9.95
N LYS A 213 1.69 -9.29 -8.76
CA LYS A 213 0.70 -8.49 -8.03
C LYS A 213 1.25 -7.09 -7.69
N VAL A 214 2.50 -7.00 -7.24
CA VAL A 214 3.19 -5.72 -6.99
C VAL A 214 3.34 -4.90 -8.27
N ALA A 215 3.72 -5.54 -9.38
CA ALA A 215 3.86 -4.88 -10.67
C ALA A 215 2.53 -4.24 -11.14
N ARG A 216 1.42 -4.96 -10.95
CA ARG A 216 0.07 -4.46 -11.23
C ARG A 216 -0.29 -3.28 -10.34
N LEU A 217 -0.03 -3.36 -9.03
CA LEU A 217 -0.23 -2.25 -8.10
C LEU A 217 0.53 -1.00 -8.56
N ILE A 218 1.81 -1.15 -8.92
CA ILE A 218 2.67 -0.06 -9.40
C ILE A 218 2.08 0.56 -10.66
N SER A 219 1.72 -0.27 -11.65
CA SER A 219 1.17 0.20 -12.93
C SER A 219 -0.14 0.96 -12.74
N VAL A 220 -1.08 0.41 -11.97
CA VAL A 220 -2.38 1.05 -11.69
C VAL A 220 -2.19 2.35 -10.92
N SER A 221 -1.28 2.36 -9.94
CA SER A 221 -0.99 3.56 -9.15
C SER A 221 -0.37 4.66 -10.01
N ALA A 222 0.57 4.32 -10.90
CA ALA A 222 1.16 5.26 -11.85
C ALA A 222 0.11 5.85 -12.81
N GLN A 223 -0.76 5.02 -13.39
CA GLN A 223 -1.88 5.48 -14.23
C GLN A 223 -2.81 6.43 -13.46
N ARG A 224 -3.11 6.12 -12.20
CA ARG A 224 -3.95 6.98 -11.35
C ARG A 224 -3.31 8.35 -11.12
N LEU A 225 -2.02 8.39 -10.79
CA LEU A 225 -1.28 9.62 -10.51
C LEU A 225 -1.12 10.50 -11.77
N GLN A 226 -0.97 9.89 -12.94
CA GLN A 226 -0.87 10.62 -14.21
C GLN A 226 -2.21 11.21 -14.70
N ALA A 227 -3.34 10.74 -14.17
CA ALA A 227 -4.66 11.13 -14.67
C ALA A 227 -5.12 12.51 -14.17
N THR A 228 -4.66 12.91 -12.99
CA THR A 228 -4.91 14.18 -12.28
C THR A 228 -3.94 15.27 -12.68
#